data_AF-A0A367E7M0-F1
#
_entry.id   AF-A0A367E7M0-F1
#
_cell.length_a   1.000
_cell.length_b   1.000
_cell.length_c   1.000
_cell.angle_alpha   90.00
_cell.angle_beta   90.00
_cell.angle_gamma   90.00
#
_symmetry.space_group_name_H-M   'P 1'
#
loop_
_entity.id
_entity.type
_entity.pdbx_description
1 polymer ?
#
loop_
_entity_poly.entity_id
_entity_poly.type
_entity_poly.pdbx_seq_one_letter_code
_entity_poly.pdbx_strand_id
1 'polypeptide(L)'
;MDHAPPPPPDGHRTPPQPHLPPLPSTEAAVEVLSALAERRGLPVAVEHAIGADESSRRTAAGAFAVTDADGSLPHEALVEIPATDGPGGAPRTPRIAVQLFEEGDAHITVDGVTFHDLPRESAPAFLEAVFDGRAHLRTTWYPPFCRLVVTLDGELSYKEVVPLAYGGLSRWLNSLRS
;
A
#
# COMPACT_ATOMS: atom_id res chain seq x y z
N MET A 1 -49.40 9.21 17.32
CA MET A 1 -48.65 8.09 16.73
C MET A 1 -47.62 8.72 15.81
N ASP A 2 -46.49 9.14 16.39
CA ASP A 2 -45.39 9.76 15.65
C ASP A 2 -44.53 8.65 15.05
N HIS A 3 -44.55 8.55 13.73
CA HIS A 3 -43.68 7.65 12.98
C HIS A 3 -42.32 8.34 12.83
N ALA A 4 -41.34 7.96 13.65
CA ALA A 4 -39.95 8.38 13.45
C ALA A 4 -39.45 7.86 12.08
N PRO A 5 -38.72 8.67 11.31
CA PRO A 5 -38.13 8.24 10.03
C PRO A 5 -37.02 7.19 10.26
N PRO A 6 -36.81 6.25 9.31
CA PRO A 6 -35.76 5.25 9.41
C PRO A 6 -34.37 5.91 9.41
N PRO A 7 -33.39 5.34 10.14
CA PRO A 7 -32.03 5.85 10.15
C PRO A 7 -31.40 5.75 8.75
N PRO A 8 -30.49 6.68 8.38
CA PRO A 8 -29.78 6.63 7.10
C PRO A 8 -28.91 5.37 7.00
N PRO A 9 -28.69 4.82 5.79
CA PRO A 9 -27.79 3.68 5.60
C PRO A 9 -26.37 4.07 6.01
N ASP A 10 -25.72 3.18 6.77
CA ASP A 10 -24.33 3.32 7.25
C ASP A 10 -23.40 3.69 6.08
N GLY A 11 -23.13 4.99 5.92
CA GLY A 11 -22.04 5.48 5.10
C GLY A 11 -20.74 4.92 5.66
N HIS A 12 -19.85 4.50 4.76
CA HIS A 12 -18.51 3.98 5.00
C HIS A 12 -17.89 4.50 6.30
N ARG A 13 -18.09 3.77 7.40
CA ARG A 13 -17.54 4.12 8.69
C ARG A 13 -16.06 3.82 8.60
N THR A 14 -15.25 4.84 8.35
CA THR A 14 -13.80 4.74 8.44
C THR A 14 -13.49 4.08 9.78
N PRO A 15 -12.88 2.89 9.78
CA PRO A 15 -12.60 2.19 11.03
C PRO A 15 -11.72 3.09 11.92
N PRO A 16 -11.88 3.04 13.26
CA PRO A 16 -11.05 3.83 14.16
C PRO A 16 -9.59 3.49 13.87
N GLN A 17 -8.83 4.50 13.42
CA GLN A 17 -7.42 4.34 13.14
C GLN A 17 -6.70 4.07 14.47
N PRO A 18 -5.82 3.04 14.55
CA PRO A 18 -4.90 2.95 15.66
C PRO A 18 -4.10 4.25 15.74
N HIS A 19 -3.79 4.70 16.96
CA HIS A 19 -3.03 5.93 17.22
C HIS A 19 -1.56 5.72 16.79
N LEU A 20 -1.33 5.71 15.48
CA LEU A 20 -0.01 5.71 14.91
C LEU A 20 0.63 7.08 15.11
N PRO A 21 1.96 7.14 15.30
CA PRO A 21 2.65 8.41 15.39
C PRO A 21 2.37 9.22 14.12
N PRO A 22 1.98 10.51 14.25
CA PRO A 22 1.65 11.31 13.09
C PRO A 22 2.89 11.46 12.21
N LEU A 23 2.71 11.29 10.90
CA LEU A 23 3.73 11.57 9.89
C LEU A 23 3.44 12.96 9.33
N PRO A 24 4.14 14.02 9.79
CA PRO A 24 3.76 15.41 9.50
C PRO A 24 4.07 15.82 8.06
N SER A 25 4.97 15.11 7.37
CA SER A 25 5.37 15.37 5.99
C SER A 25 5.52 14.08 5.19
N THR A 26 5.49 14.22 3.87
CA THR A 26 5.78 13.13 2.92
C THR A 26 7.20 12.61 3.13
N GLU A 27 8.17 13.50 3.36
CA GLU A 27 9.58 13.14 3.64
C GLU A 27 9.71 12.26 4.89
N ALA A 28 9.03 12.63 5.99
CA ALA A 28 9.04 11.82 7.20
C ALA A 28 8.45 10.43 6.96
N ALA A 29 7.40 10.33 6.13
CA ALA A 29 6.84 9.04 5.75
C ALA A 29 7.81 8.22 4.89
N VAL A 30 8.44 8.83 3.89
CA VAL A 30 9.47 8.16 3.06
C VAL A 30 10.60 7.62 3.91
N GLU A 31 11.12 8.40 4.87
CA GLU A 31 12.19 7.97 5.78
C GLU A 31 11.77 6.74 6.59
N VAL A 32 10.57 6.77 7.19
CA VAL A 32 10.04 5.65 7.97
C VAL A 32 9.85 4.40 7.12
N LEU A 33 9.31 4.51 5.90
CA LEU A 33 9.09 3.37 5.00
C LEU A 33 10.42 2.79 4.50
N SER A 34 11.40 3.65 4.22
CA SER A 34 12.74 3.23 3.78
C SER A 34 13.47 2.51 4.92
N ALA A 35 13.47 3.08 6.13
CA ALA A 35 14.04 2.45 7.31
C ALA A 35 13.37 1.10 7.63
N LEU A 36 12.05 0.98 7.40
CA LEU A 36 11.34 -0.28 7.56
C LEU A 36 11.82 -1.34 6.56
N ALA A 37 11.97 -0.98 5.29
CA ALA A 37 12.47 -1.89 4.25
C ALA A 37 13.92 -2.33 4.56
N GLU A 38 14.79 -1.38 4.93
CA GLU A 38 16.18 -1.65 5.31
C GLU A 38 16.29 -2.58 6.52
N ARG A 39 15.49 -2.35 7.58
CA ARG A 39 15.42 -3.24 8.75
C ARG A 39 15.06 -4.68 8.40
N ARG A 40 14.29 -4.88 7.33
CA ARG A 40 13.91 -6.21 6.82
C ARG A 40 14.90 -6.77 5.80
N GLY A 41 15.96 -6.02 5.47
CA GLY A 41 16.96 -6.37 4.47
C GLY A 41 16.39 -6.36 3.05
N LEU A 42 15.35 -5.56 2.80
CA LEU A 42 14.71 -5.44 1.50
C LEU A 42 15.33 -4.27 0.73
N PRO A 43 15.62 -4.44 -0.57
CA PRO A 43 15.97 -3.30 -1.41
C PRO A 43 14.80 -2.31 -1.48
N VAL A 44 15.12 -1.02 -1.52
CA VAL A 44 14.12 0.06 -1.63
C VAL A 44 14.61 1.07 -2.66
N ALA A 45 13.68 1.54 -3.49
CA ALA A 45 13.88 2.67 -4.39
C ALA A 45 12.89 3.77 -4.02
N VAL A 46 13.34 5.02 -4.02
CA VAL A 46 12.52 6.18 -3.69
C VAL A 46 12.63 7.18 -4.84
N GLU A 47 11.48 7.62 -5.33
CA GLU A 47 11.33 8.66 -6.34
C GLU A 47 10.46 9.78 -5.76
N HIS A 48 10.90 11.03 -5.89
CA HIS A 48 10.12 12.19 -5.49
C HIS A 48 9.59 12.86 -6.76
N ALA A 49 8.28 12.94 -6.92
CA ALA A 49 7.67 13.61 -8.04
C ALA A 49 7.60 15.11 -7.72
N ILE A 50 8.47 15.89 -8.37
CA ILE A 50 8.38 17.35 -8.41
C ILE A 50 7.27 17.66 -9.42
N GLY A 51 6.20 18.33 -8.99
CA GLY A 51 5.00 18.56 -9.79
C GLY A 51 5.32 19.15 -11.16
N ALA A 52 5.15 18.34 -12.21
CA ALA A 52 5.04 18.77 -13.59
C ALA A 52 4.34 17.68 -14.41
N ASP A 53 3.47 18.14 -15.30
CA ASP A 53 2.73 17.41 -16.31
C ASP A 53 3.60 16.43 -17.14
N GLU A 54 2.90 15.52 -17.84
CA GLU A 54 3.38 14.54 -18.82
C GLU A 54 3.94 13.19 -18.35
N SER A 55 3.07 12.18 -18.50
CA SER A 55 3.25 11.14 -19.51
C SER A 55 4.66 10.55 -19.66
N SER A 56 4.77 9.27 -19.31
CA SER A 56 5.82 8.34 -19.77
C SER A 56 7.07 8.26 -18.89
N ARG A 57 7.08 7.27 -18.00
CA ARG A 57 7.88 6.06 -18.25
C ARG A 57 7.63 4.94 -17.24
N ARG A 58 7.09 3.85 -17.78
CA ARG A 58 7.36 2.50 -17.29
C ARG A 58 8.83 2.19 -17.61
N THR A 59 9.59 1.75 -16.60
CA THR A 59 10.97 1.21 -16.63
C THR A 59 12.03 2.20 -16.15
N ALA A 60 12.43 2.08 -14.87
CA ALA A 60 13.82 2.25 -14.46
C ALA A 60 14.04 1.65 -13.07
N ALA A 61 14.55 0.42 -13.03
CA ALA A 61 15.42 0.03 -11.93
C ALA A 61 16.68 0.90 -12.05
N GLY A 62 16.92 1.75 -11.05
CA GLY A 62 18.14 2.54 -10.92
C GLY A 62 18.06 3.92 -11.58
N ALA A 63 18.06 4.95 -10.73
CA ALA A 63 19.08 5.99 -10.65
C ALA A 63 18.53 7.42 -10.46
N PHE A 64 19.25 8.15 -9.60
CA PHE A 64 19.30 9.61 -9.42
C PHE A 64 18.22 10.28 -8.57
N ALA A 65 18.58 10.52 -7.30
CA ALA A 65 18.03 11.62 -6.52
C ALA A 65 18.60 12.95 -7.06
N VAL A 66 17.71 13.88 -7.42
CA VAL A 66 18.03 15.29 -7.67
C VAL A 66 17.25 16.11 -6.63
N THR A 67 17.97 16.70 -5.69
CA THR A 67 17.45 17.69 -4.73
C THR A 67 17.66 19.08 -5.31
N ASP A 68 16.59 19.87 -5.48
CA ASP A 68 16.69 21.28 -5.88
C ASP A 68 16.51 22.23 -4.67
N ALA A 69 17.12 23.41 -4.76
CA ALA A 69 17.47 24.29 -3.65
C ALA A 69 16.56 25.53 -3.50
N ASP A 70 15.36 25.52 -4.11
CA ASP A 70 14.48 26.72 -4.22
C ASP A 70 13.12 26.61 -3.50
N GLY A 71 12.93 25.63 -2.59
CA GLY A 71 11.89 25.71 -1.56
C GLY A 71 10.43 25.46 -1.95
N SER A 72 10.12 25.06 -3.19
CA SER A 72 8.85 24.40 -3.53
C SER A 72 9.05 22.89 -3.50
N LEU A 73 8.62 22.26 -2.40
CA LEU A 73 8.86 20.84 -2.12
C LEU A 73 8.11 19.91 -3.10
N PRO A 74 8.64 18.71 -3.38
CA PRO A 74 7.94 17.67 -4.14
C PRO A 74 6.61 17.27 -3.45
N HIS A 75 5.51 17.31 -4.22
CA HIS A 75 4.14 17.12 -3.72
C HIS A 75 3.68 15.66 -3.65
N GLU A 76 4.47 14.74 -4.22
CA GLU A 76 4.21 13.30 -4.15
C GLU A 76 5.53 12.53 -4.05
N ALA A 77 5.51 11.39 -3.38
CA ALA A 77 6.65 10.47 -3.34
C ALA A 77 6.22 9.04 -3.63
N LEU A 78 7.04 8.33 -4.39
CA LEU A 78 6.87 6.92 -4.73
C LEU A 78 8.00 6.11 -4.07
N VAL A 79 7.62 5.16 -3.22
CA VAL A 79 8.54 4.19 -2.63
C VAL A 79 8.26 2.83 -3.25
N GLU A 80 9.23 2.25 -3.95
CA GLU A 80 9.14 0.91 -4.54
C GLU A 80 10.01 -0.09 -3.78
N ILE A 81 9.41 -1.24 -3.43
CA ILE A 81 10.08 -2.39 -2.85
C ILE A 81 9.87 -3.57 -3.81
N PRO A 82 10.90 -4.06 -4.51
CA PRO A 82 10.73 -5.15 -5.44
C PRO A 82 10.44 -6.47 -4.70
N ALA A 83 9.82 -7.41 -5.41
CA ALA A 83 9.60 -8.75 -4.90
C ALA A 83 10.95 -9.44 -4.63
N THR A 84 11.03 -10.20 -3.55
CA THR A 84 12.20 -11.01 -3.22
C THR A 84 11.82 -12.48 -3.15
N ASP A 85 12.71 -13.35 -3.62
CA ASP A 85 12.56 -14.80 -3.48
C ASP A 85 13.20 -15.27 -2.17
N GLY A 86 12.58 -16.28 -1.56
CA GLY A 86 13.04 -16.98 -0.38
C GLY A 86 13.78 -18.28 -0.72
N PRO A 87 14.17 -19.04 0.32
CA PRO A 87 14.78 -20.36 0.14
C PRO A 87 13.89 -21.26 -0.72
N GLY A 88 14.49 -21.95 -1.69
CA GLY A 88 13.76 -22.85 -2.60
C GLY A 88 12.99 -22.15 -3.72
N GLY A 89 13.23 -20.84 -3.96
CA GLY A 89 12.62 -20.10 -5.06
C GLY A 89 11.14 -19.77 -4.86
N ALA A 90 10.62 -19.99 -3.66
CA ALA A 90 9.30 -19.53 -3.25
C ALA A 90 9.33 -18.01 -3.02
N PRO A 91 8.31 -17.26 -3.44
CA PRO A 91 8.27 -15.81 -3.22
C PRO A 91 8.25 -15.51 -1.70
N ARG A 92 9.17 -14.66 -1.24
CA ARG A 92 9.27 -14.24 0.17
C ARG A 92 8.50 -12.96 0.42
N THR A 93 8.67 -11.96 -0.45
CA THR A 93 7.94 -10.69 -0.36
C THR A 93 7.27 -10.34 -1.69
N PRO A 94 6.09 -9.68 -1.66
CA PRO A 94 5.49 -9.15 -2.88
C PRO A 94 6.30 -7.97 -3.42
N ARG A 95 6.04 -7.60 -4.67
CA ARG A 95 6.37 -6.26 -5.15
C ARG A 95 5.42 -5.27 -4.48
N ILE A 96 5.95 -4.19 -3.92
CA ILE A 96 5.17 -3.13 -3.30
C ILE A 96 5.53 -1.78 -3.92
N ALA A 97 4.53 -0.95 -4.17
CA ALA A 97 4.70 0.46 -4.50
C ALA A 97 3.81 1.29 -3.57
N VAL A 98 4.39 2.28 -2.89
CA VAL A 98 3.68 3.22 -2.02
C VAL A 98 3.78 4.60 -2.63
N GLN A 99 2.66 5.14 -3.10
CA GLN A 99 2.55 6.52 -3.52
C GLN A 99 1.99 7.34 -2.35
N LEU A 100 2.70 8.39 -1.96
CA LEU A 100 2.35 9.29 -0.87
C LEU A 100 1.94 10.64 -1.44
N PHE A 101 0.83 11.18 -0.95
CA PHE A 101 0.28 12.46 -1.36
C PHE A 101 0.44 13.52 -0.26
N GLU A 102 0.44 14.79 -0.65
CA GLU A 102 0.60 15.91 0.27
C GLU A 102 -0.55 16.04 1.27
N GLU A 103 -1.76 15.66 0.84
CA GLU A 103 -3.01 15.73 1.58
C GLU A 103 -3.04 14.77 2.78
N GLY A 104 -2.04 13.88 2.88
CA GLY A 104 -1.92 12.89 3.95
C GLY A 104 -2.49 11.53 3.60
N ASP A 105 -2.91 11.33 2.35
CA ASP A 105 -3.33 10.03 1.84
C ASP A 105 -2.16 9.28 1.15
N ALA A 106 -2.35 7.98 0.95
CA ALA A 106 -1.40 7.09 0.34
C ALA A 106 -2.12 6.01 -0.51
N HIS A 107 -1.53 5.68 -1.65
CA HIS A 107 -1.89 4.49 -2.42
C HIS A 107 -0.84 3.42 -2.22
N ILE A 108 -1.27 2.23 -1.81
CA ILE A 108 -0.36 1.09 -1.65
C ILE A 108 -0.74 0.02 -2.65
N THR A 109 0.14 -0.25 -3.60
CA THR A 109 0.01 -1.36 -4.54
C THR A 109 0.81 -2.55 -4.06
N VAL A 110 0.12 -3.64 -3.71
CA VAL A 110 0.72 -4.93 -3.34
C VAL A 110 0.53 -5.90 -4.49
N ASP A 111 1.62 -6.18 -5.20
CA ASP A 111 1.69 -7.18 -6.27
C ASP A 111 0.60 -7.00 -7.35
N GLY A 112 0.33 -5.74 -7.70
CA GLY A 112 -0.69 -5.33 -8.67
C GLY A 112 -2.08 -5.08 -8.10
N VAL A 113 -2.29 -5.25 -6.79
CA VAL A 113 -3.54 -4.90 -6.08
C VAL A 113 -3.36 -3.55 -5.39
N THR A 114 -4.07 -2.52 -5.85
CA THR A 114 -3.93 -1.14 -5.34
C THR A 114 -5.00 -0.83 -4.30
N PHE A 115 -4.57 -0.61 -3.06
CA PHE A 115 -5.40 -0.07 -2.01
C PHE A 115 -5.35 1.46 -2.10
N HIS A 116 -6.53 2.05 -2.29
CA HIS A 116 -6.71 3.50 -2.39
C HIS A 116 -7.07 4.11 -1.04
N ASP A 117 -6.82 5.42 -0.89
CA ASP A 117 -7.28 6.22 0.24
C ASP A 117 -6.81 5.71 1.62
N LEU A 118 -5.56 5.24 1.71
CA LEU A 118 -4.98 4.89 3.00
C LEU A 118 -4.41 6.14 3.66
N PRO A 119 -4.64 6.34 4.96
CA PRO A 119 -3.96 7.38 5.70
C PRO A 119 -2.45 7.12 5.68
N ARG A 120 -1.65 8.16 5.45
CA ARG A 120 -0.19 8.09 5.39
C ARG A 120 0.41 7.44 6.63
N GLU A 121 -0.13 7.75 7.81
CA GLU A 121 0.26 7.16 9.09
C GLU A 121 0.03 5.64 9.17
N SER A 122 -0.91 5.10 8.38
CA SER A 122 -1.21 3.67 8.33
C SER A 122 -0.27 2.90 7.41
N ALA A 123 0.46 3.57 6.51
CA ALA A 123 1.34 2.91 5.54
C ALA A 123 2.44 2.04 6.18
N PRO A 124 3.17 2.49 7.24
CA PRO A 124 4.17 1.65 7.89
C PRO A 124 3.57 0.38 8.51
N ALA A 125 2.46 0.51 9.24
CA ALA A 125 1.77 -0.63 9.85
C ALA A 125 1.24 -1.60 8.79
N PHE A 126 0.75 -1.08 7.66
CA PHE A 126 0.31 -1.89 6.52
C PHE A 126 1.45 -2.69 5.92
N LEU A 127 2.60 -2.07 5.67
CA LEU A 127 3.79 -2.79 5.19
C LEU A 127 4.26 -3.85 6.17
N GLU A 128 4.30 -3.53 7.47
CA GLU A 128 4.62 -4.51 8.51
C GLU A 128 3.66 -5.70 8.48
N ALA A 129 2.36 -5.46 8.38
CA ALA A 129 1.37 -6.52 8.27
C ALA A 129 1.58 -7.42 7.05
N VAL A 130 1.91 -6.84 5.88
CA VAL A 130 2.23 -7.61 4.68
C VAL A 130 3.50 -8.45 4.88
N PHE A 131 4.56 -7.87 5.44
CA PHE A 131 5.83 -8.57 5.66
C PHE A 131 5.78 -9.64 6.77
N ASP A 132 4.88 -9.48 7.74
CA ASP A 132 4.65 -10.44 8.82
C ASP A 132 3.69 -11.58 8.42
N GLY A 133 3.22 -11.61 7.17
CA GLY A 133 2.32 -12.65 6.68
C GLY A 133 0.88 -12.51 7.19
N ARG A 134 0.47 -11.31 7.60
CA ARG A 134 -0.94 -11.00 7.97
C ARG A 134 -1.81 -10.67 6.76
N ALA A 135 -1.26 -10.79 5.54
CA ALA A 135 -1.98 -10.73 4.29
C ALA A 135 -2.51 -12.11 3.89
N HIS A 136 -3.79 -12.22 3.52
CA HIS A 136 -4.38 -13.46 3.04
C HIS A 136 -5.39 -13.22 1.91
N LEU A 137 -5.57 -14.23 1.07
CA LEU A 137 -6.60 -14.18 0.04
C LEU A 137 -7.92 -14.71 0.57
N ARG A 138 -8.97 -13.92 0.39
CA ARG A 138 -10.35 -14.37 0.61
C ARG A 138 -11.03 -14.57 -0.73
N THR A 139 -11.29 -15.83 -1.06
CA THR A 139 -12.06 -16.21 -2.25
C THR A 139 -13.51 -16.52 -1.88
N THR A 140 -14.44 -16.01 -2.67
CA THR A 140 -15.85 -16.40 -2.60
C THR A 140 -16.22 -17.11 -3.89
N TRP A 141 -16.95 -18.22 -3.77
CA TRP A 141 -17.24 -19.12 -4.90
C TRP A 141 -18.46 -18.67 -5.71
N TYR A 142 -19.39 -17.89 -5.15
CA TYR A 142 -20.57 -17.38 -5.87
C TYR A 142 -21.10 -16.05 -5.29
N PRO A 143 -21.08 -14.94 -6.06
CA PRO A 143 -20.36 -14.78 -7.33
C PRO A 143 -18.84 -14.94 -7.13
N PRO A 144 -18.09 -15.43 -8.14
CA PRO A 144 -16.66 -15.64 -8.01
C PRO A 144 -15.93 -14.30 -7.85
N PHE A 145 -15.35 -14.07 -6.69
CA PHE A 145 -14.46 -12.94 -6.47
C PHE A 145 -13.32 -13.31 -5.52
N CYS A 146 -12.20 -12.63 -5.67
CA CYS A 146 -11.02 -12.78 -4.84
C CYS A 146 -10.66 -11.41 -4.26
N ARG A 147 -10.41 -11.35 -2.96
CA ARG A 147 -9.95 -10.14 -2.28
C ARG A 147 -8.65 -10.40 -1.54
N LEU A 148 -7.74 -9.45 -1.61
CA LEU A 148 -6.58 -9.41 -0.73
C LEU A 148 -7.00 -8.70 0.54
N VAL A 149 -6.79 -9.37 1.68
CA VAL A 149 -7.11 -8.84 3.01
C VAL A 149 -5.80 -8.66 3.76
N VAL A 150 -5.55 -7.45 4.27
CA VAL A 150 -4.39 -7.14 5.11
C VAL A 150 -4.90 -6.68 6.48
N THR A 151 -4.55 -7.41 7.52
CA THR A 151 -4.98 -7.12 8.89
C THR A 151 -3.85 -6.45 9.68
N LEU A 152 -4.09 -5.21 10.11
CA LEU A 152 -3.21 -4.46 11.00
C LEU A 152 -3.41 -4.88 12.46
N ASP A 153 -2.57 -4.36 13.35
CA ASP A 153 -2.78 -4.49 14.79
C ASP A 153 -4.03 -3.71 15.23
N GLY A 154 -4.82 -4.30 16.12
CA GLY A 154 -6.05 -3.71 16.62
C GLY A 154 -7.30 -3.97 15.78
N GLU A 155 -7.37 -5.10 15.06
CA GLU A 155 -8.53 -5.57 14.26
C GLU A 155 -8.87 -4.73 13.01
N LEU A 156 -8.08 -3.68 12.73
CA LEU A 156 -8.20 -2.90 11.50
C LEU A 156 -7.79 -3.76 10.30
N SER A 157 -8.66 -3.91 9.30
CA SER A 157 -8.35 -4.67 8.08
C SER A 157 -8.71 -3.90 6.82
N TYR A 158 -7.77 -3.86 5.89
CA TYR A 158 -7.95 -3.31 4.54
C TYR A 158 -8.21 -4.46 3.57
N LYS A 159 -9.14 -4.26 2.64
CA LYS A 159 -9.61 -5.30 1.73
C LYS A 159 -9.80 -4.73 0.34
N GLU A 160 -9.15 -5.32 -0.64
CA GLU A 160 -9.26 -4.88 -2.03
C GLU A 160 -9.51 -6.04 -2.99
N VAL A 161 -10.21 -5.77 -4.09
CA VAL A 161 -10.51 -6.76 -5.12
C VAL A 161 -9.25 -7.08 -5.91
N VAL A 162 -8.95 -8.38 -6.04
CA VAL A 162 -7.84 -8.83 -6.88
C VAL A 162 -8.30 -8.86 -8.34
N PRO A 163 -7.68 -8.07 -9.24
CA PRO A 163 -8.05 -8.06 -10.65
C PRO A 163 -7.58 -9.35 -11.33
N LEU A 164 -8.47 -10.34 -11.40
CA LEU A 164 -8.20 -11.65 -12.05
C LEU A 164 -8.27 -11.59 -13.59
N ALA A 165 -8.69 -10.47 -14.16
CA ALA A 165 -9.15 -10.38 -15.54
C ALA A 165 -8.07 -10.56 -16.64
N TYR A 166 -6.77 -10.52 -16.32
CA TYR A 166 -5.72 -10.39 -17.35
C TYR A 166 -4.52 -11.36 -17.28
N GLY A 167 -4.44 -12.28 -16.32
CA GLY A 167 -3.25 -13.15 -16.24
C GLY A 167 -3.18 -14.16 -15.10
N GLY A 168 -4.28 -14.36 -14.36
CA GLY A 168 -4.26 -15.16 -13.14
C GLY A 168 -3.57 -14.44 -11.98
N LEU A 169 -3.38 -15.15 -10.87
CA LEU A 169 -2.68 -14.61 -9.70
C LEU A 169 -1.17 -14.64 -9.92
N SER A 170 -0.49 -13.63 -9.38
CA SER A 170 0.97 -13.65 -9.26
C SER A 170 1.45 -14.84 -8.41
N ARG A 171 2.77 -15.08 -8.43
CA ARG A 171 3.38 -16.17 -7.64
C ARG A 171 3.16 -15.96 -6.14
N TRP A 172 3.32 -14.72 -5.65
CA TRP A 172 3.12 -14.41 -4.24
C TRP A 172 1.65 -14.53 -3.84
N LEU A 173 0.71 -13.99 -4.62
CA LEU A 173 -0.72 -14.14 -4.34
C LEU A 173 -1.15 -15.61 -4.30
N ASN A 174 -0.61 -16.46 -5.19
CA ASN A 174 -0.89 -17.89 -5.14
C ASN A 174 -0.38 -18.56 -3.85
N SER A 175 0.74 -18.09 -3.28
CA SER A 175 1.27 -18.62 -2.02
C SER A 175 0.39 -18.32 -0.80
N LEU A 176 -0.46 -17.28 -0.89
CA LEU A 176 -1.40 -16.89 0.18
C LEU A 176 -2.70 -17.70 0.18
N ARG A 177 -2.89 -18.59 -0.79
CA ARG A 177 -4.02 -19.52 -0.79
C ARG A 177 -3.71 -20.63 0.22
N SER A 178 -4.20 -20.49 1.45
CA SER A 178 -4.24 -21.59 2.42
C SER A 178 -5.36 -22.56 2.10
#